data_AF-A0A916W5X8-F1
#
_entry.id   AF-A0A916W5X8-F1
#
_cell.length_a   1.000
_cell.length_b   1.000
_cell.length_c   1.000
_cell.angle_alpha   90.00
_cell.angle_beta   90.00
_cell.angle_gamma   90.00
#
_symmetry.space_group_name_H-M   'P 1'
#
loop_
_entity.id
_entity.type
_entity.pdbx_description
1 polymer ?
#
loop_
_entity_poly.entity_id
_entity_poly.type
_entity_poly.pdbx_seq_one_letter_code
_entity_poly.pdbx_strand_id
1 'polypeptide(L)' 'MKLISLALGVPMLLASMAGCKTTPSTGIPSEVCLIWKPITFSASRDTPETVEEIRAQNARRQVFCEG' A
#
# COMPACT_ATOMS: atom_id res chain seq x y z
N MET A 1 14.17 -0.18 -50.72
CA MET A 1 13.69 0.60 -49.55
C MET A 1 12.57 -0.18 -48.85
N LYS A 2 12.90 -1.24 -48.10
CA LYS A 2 11.92 -2.14 -47.45
C LYS A 2 12.58 -2.92 -46.30
N LEU A 3 13.36 -2.23 -45.45
CA LEU A 3 14.03 -2.86 -44.31
C LEU A 3 13.84 -2.08 -43.00
N ILE A 4 13.17 -0.94 -43.02
CA ILE A 4 13.07 -0.03 -41.86
C ILE A 4 11.81 -0.32 -41.01
N SER A 5 10.77 -0.94 -41.57
CA SER A 5 9.50 -1.18 -40.84
C SER A 5 9.54 -2.30 -39.80
N LEU A 6 10.51 -3.22 -39.85
CA LEU A 6 10.63 -4.32 -38.88
C LEU A 6 11.41 -3.94 -37.61
N ALA A 7 12.29 -2.93 -37.68
CA ALA A 7 13.20 -2.57 -36.59
C ALA A 7 12.51 -1.81 -35.44
N LEU A 8 11.38 -1.16 -35.69
CA LEU A 8 10.62 -0.41 -34.67
C LEU A 8 9.56 -1.25 -33.95
N GLY A 9 9.17 -2.41 -34.50
CA GLY A 9 8.15 -3.28 -33.88
C GLY A 9 8.67 -4.08 -32.69
N VAL A 10 9.92 -4.54 -32.77
CA VAL A 10 10.54 -5.38 -31.72
C VAL A 10 10.74 -4.63 -30.39
N PRO A 11 11.26 -3.40 -30.35
CA PRO A 11 11.39 -2.65 -29.10
C PRO A 11 10.04 -2.33 -28.44
N MET A 12 9.00 -2.10 -29.25
CA MET A 12 7.66 -1.77 -28.76
C MET A 12 6.94 -2.98 -28.16
N LEU A 13 7.18 -4.18 -28.70
CA LEU A 13 6.69 -5.44 -28.12
C LEU A 13 7.42 -5.83 -26.82
N LEU A 14 8.71 -5.51 -26.70
CA LEU A 14 9.49 -5.77 -25.48
C LEU A 14 9.09 -4.81 -24.34
N ALA A 15 8.69 -3.58 -24.67
CA ALA A 15 8.24 -2.60 -23.68
C ALA A 15 6.89 -2.96 -23.02
N SER A 16 6.02 -3.72 -23.69
CA SER A 16 4.72 -4.14 -23.11
C SER A 16 4.83 -5.28 -22.10
N MET A 17 5.95 -6.03 -22.10
CA MET A 17 6.21 -7.12 -21.15
C MET A 17 6.87 -6.64 -19.85
N ALA A 18 7.35 -5.39 -19.78
CA ALA A 18 7.89 -4.80 -18.56
C ALA A 18 6.81 -4.47 -17.50
N GLY A 19 5.52 -4.68 -17.83
CA GLY A 19 4.39 -4.38 -16.97
C GLY A 19 4.02 -5.45 -15.94
N CYS A 20 4.73 -6.59 -15.87
CA CYS A 20 4.50 -7.61 -14.85
C CYS A 20 4.99 -7.13 -13.48
N LYS A 21 4.23 -6.23 -12.86
CA LYS A 21 4.45 -5.82 -11.47
C LYS A 21 4.00 -6.97 -10.59
N THR A 22 4.93 -7.60 -9.89
CA THR A 22 4.61 -8.59 -8.87
C THR A 22 3.93 -7.87 -7.71
N THR A 23 2.62 -8.10 -7.51
CA THR A 23 1.97 -7.76 -6.24
C THR A 23 2.36 -8.83 -5.24
N PRO A 24 3.07 -8.49 -4.15
CA PRO A 24 3.31 -9.45 -3.08
C PRO A 24 1.94 -9.92 -2.57
N SER A 25 1.64 -11.21 -2.68
CA SER A 25 0.42 -11.81 -2.11
C SER A 25 0.58 -12.11 -0.61
N THR A 26 1.78 -11.89 -0.08
CA THR A 26 2.15 -12.16 1.31
C THR A 26 2.80 -10.92 1.91
N GLY A 27 2.37 -10.57 3.12
CA GLY A 27 2.82 -9.37 3.84
C GLY A 27 1.88 -8.17 3.67
N ILE A 28 1.80 -7.35 4.71
CA ILE A 28 1.09 -6.07 4.65
C ILE A 28 2.10 -5.02 4.17
N PRO A 29 1.85 -4.34 3.03
CA PRO A 29 2.77 -3.34 2.51
C PRO A 29 2.84 -2.12 3.43
N SER A 30 3.99 -1.47 3.49
CA SER A 30 4.20 -0.23 4.27
C SER A 30 3.24 0.89 3.89
N GLU A 31 2.77 0.87 2.63
CA GLU A 31 1.81 1.77 2.03
C GLU A 31 0.44 1.71 2.73
N VAL A 32 0.15 0.63 3.48
CA VAL A 32 -1.04 0.57 4.35
C VAL A 32 -1.07 1.74 5.33
N CYS A 33 0.09 2.25 5.77
CA CYS A 33 0.20 3.36 6.71
C CYS A 33 -0.29 4.70 6.12
N LEU A 34 -0.42 4.78 4.80
CA LEU A 34 -1.06 5.91 4.12
C LEU A 34 -2.57 5.94 4.35
N ILE A 35 -3.19 4.78 4.57
CA ILE A 35 -4.64 4.62 4.72
C ILE A 35 -5.03 4.36 6.18
N TRP A 36 -4.24 3.57 6.89
CA TRP A 36 -4.42 3.28 8.31
C TRP A 36 -3.99 4.49 9.14
N LYS A 37 -4.92 5.40 9.42
CA LYS A 37 -4.71 6.61 10.22
C LYS A 37 -5.00 6.36 11.72
N PRO A 38 -4.40 7.15 12.63
CA PRO A 38 -4.77 7.12 14.04
C PRO A 38 -6.25 7.43 14.23
N ILE A 39 -6.88 6.77 15.19
CA ILE A 39 -8.29 6.96 15.55
C ILE A 39 -8.37 7.84 16.79
N THR A 40 -9.22 8.87 16.74
CA THR A 40 -9.54 9.72 17.90
C THR A 40 -10.77 9.19 18.63
N PHE A 41 -10.85 9.39 19.94
CA PHE A 41 -12.00 9.01 20.76
C PHE A 41 -12.46 10.17 21.65
N SER A 42 -13.70 10.08 22.12
CA SER A 42 -14.37 11.00 23.04
C SER A 42 -14.50 10.35 24.41
N ALA A 43 -13.68 10.76 25.38
CA ALA A 43 -13.68 10.18 26.73
C ALA A 43 -15.03 10.30 27.48
N SER A 44 -15.93 11.20 27.04
CA SER A 44 -17.25 11.42 27.62
C SER A 44 -18.42 10.78 26.86
N ARG A 45 -18.18 10.22 25.66
CA ARG A 45 -19.24 9.67 24.80
C ARG A 45 -18.99 8.22 24.40
N ASP A 46 -17.73 7.84 24.29
CA ASP A 46 -17.34 6.46 24.01
C ASP A 46 -17.26 5.68 25.33
N THR A 47 -17.51 4.37 25.24
CA THR A 47 -17.40 3.51 26.41
C THR A 47 -15.93 3.34 26.81
N PRO A 48 -15.63 3.02 28.08
CA PRO A 48 -14.26 2.74 28.51
C PRO A 48 -13.56 1.68 27.65
N GLU A 49 -14.28 0.64 27.26
CA GLU A 49 -13.78 -0.46 26.42
C GLU A 49 -13.39 0.05 25.03
N THR A 50 -14.22 0.91 24.41
CA THR A 50 -13.92 1.51 23.11
C THR A 50 -12.65 2.37 23.17
N VAL A 51 -12.51 3.16 24.24
CA VAL A 51 -11.32 4.01 24.45
C VAL A 51 -10.06 3.16 24.60
N GLU A 52 -10.13 2.05 25.34
CA GLU A 52 -9.01 1.13 25.54
C GLU A 52 -8.59 0.46 24.22
N GLU A 53 -9.56 -0.03 23.44
CA GLU A 53 -9.30 -0.64 22.14
C GLU A 53 -8.69 0.36 21.16
N ILE A 54 -9.19 1.60 21.10
CA ILE A 54 -8.63 2.65 20.24
C ILE A 54 -7.17 2.94 20.61
N ARG A 55 -6.86 3.01 21.92
CA ARG A 55 -5.48 3.20 22.38
C ARG A 55 -4.60 2.04 21.95
N ALA A 56 -5.05 0.79 22.13
CA ALA A 56 -4.30 -0.40 21.74
C ALA A 56 -4.06 -0.45 20.22
N GLN A 57 -5.07 -0.11 19.41
CA GLN A 57 -4.96 -0.05 17.95
C GLN A 57 -3.97 1.02 17.49
N ASN A 58 -4.05 2.23 18.07
CA ASN A 58 -3.11 3.31 17.75
C ASN A 58 -1.67 2.95 18.14
N ALA A 59 -1.46 2.27 19.26
CA ALA A 59 -0.14 1.79 19.67
C ALA A 59 0.44 0.75 18.69
N ARG A 60 -0.38 -0.23 18.25
CA ARG A 60 0.02 -1.20 17.22
C ARG A 60 0.38 -0.51 15.91
N ARG A 61 -0.42 0.46 15.49
CA ARG A 61 -0.13 1.29 14.31
C ARG A 61 1.20 2.02 14.47
N GLN A 62 1.45 2.65 15.61
CA GLN A 62 2.70 3.38 15.85
C GLN A 62 3.92 2.48 15.68
N VAL A 63 3.90 1.28 16.30
CA VAL A 63 4.99 0.31 16.16
C VAL A 63 5.19 -0.13 14.70
N PHE A 64 4.12 -0.33 13.95
CA PHE A 64 4.21 -0.81 12.56
C PHE A 64 4.59 0.29 11.56
N CYS A 65 4.05 1.50 11.72
CA CYS A 65 4.13 2.58 10.72
C CYS A 65 5.18 3.66 11.02
N GLU A 66 5.67 3.75 12.26
CA GLU A 66 6.60 4.79 12.71
C GLU A 66 7.86 4.21 13.38
N GLY A 67 7.96 2.87 13.46
CA GLY A 67 9.11 2.13 14.00
C GLY A 67 10.28 2.03 13.04
#